data_AF-A0A401IT19-F1
#
_entry.id   AF-A0A401IT19-F1
#
_cell.length_a   1.000
_cell.length_b   1.000
_cell.length_c   1.000
_cell.angle_alpha   90.00
_cell.angle_beta   90.00
_cell.angle_gamma   90.00
#
_symmetry.space_group_name_H-M   'P 1'
#
loop_
_entity.id
_entity.type
_entity.pdbx_description
1 polymer ?
#
loop_
_entity_poly.entity_id
_entity_poly.type
_entity_poly.pdbx_seq_one_letter_code
_entity_poly.pdbx_strand_id
1 'polypeptide(L)'
;MEGAIIMAVEKVSLAFGPEKGLRLQQEKYPDRDLKLLKSVTDENKFLLLDSSNQKSVFHAGLNYETRHEIGEETWQGFYEFRYFTLGTQQKDLLASIVQKWENNYQIPAGLRYSLILRDEKKNLQYLMLNVWNSELDFFDWNTADSNQINQFGYNENKKPYIAHFEPAPAKR
;
A
#
# COMPACT_ATOMS: atom_id res chain seq x y z
N MET A 1 26.02 -18.04 -4.42
CA MET A 1 25.07 -16.92 -4.56
C MET A 1 23.69 -17.51 -4.35
N GLU A 2 23.17 -17.45 -3.13
CA GLU A 2 21.77 -17.77 -2.86
C GLU A 2 20.94 -16.68 -3.53
N GLY A 3 20.19 -17.05 -4.56
CA GLY A 3 19.12 -16.20 -5.07
C GLY A 3 18.11 -16.06 -3.94
N ALA A 4 17.90 -14.83 -3.46
CA ALA A 4 16.80 -14.57 -2.55
C ALA A 4 15.53 -15.05 -3.24
N ILE A 5 14.84 -16.01 -2.63
CA ILE A 5 13.51 -16.42 -3.06
C ILE A 5 12.64 -15.20 -2.80
N ILE A 6 12.26 -14.48 -3.86
CA ILE A 6 11.23 -13.43 -3.77
C ILE A 6 9.94 -14.17 -3.46
N MET A 7 9.51 -14.11 -2.19
CA MET A 7 8.21 -14.66 -1.79
C MET A 7 7.17 -13.58 -1.96
N ALA A 8 6.02 -13.96 -2.53
CA ALA A 8 4.86 -13.08 -2.64
C ALA A 8 4.51 -12.44 -1.29
N VAL A 9 4.07 -11.18 -1.30
CA VAL A 9 3.64 -10.48 -0.09
C VAL A 9 2.21 -10.92 0.22
N GLU A 10 2.05 -11.86 1.14
CA GLU A 10 0.75 -12.39 1.58
C GLU A 10 0.04 -11.48 2.58
N LYS A 11 0.80 -10.76 3.41
CA LYS A 11 0.26 -9.93 4.50
C LYS A 11 1.04 -8.64 4.66
N VAL A 12 0.30 -7.58 4.99
CA VAL A 12 0.86 -6.27 5.32
C VAL A 12 0.31 -5.81 6.66
N SER A 13 1.19 -5.34 7.55
CA SER A 13 0.78 -4.65 8.78
C SER A 13 1.27 -3.21 8.78
N LEU A 14 0.43 -2.30 9.27
CA LEU A 14 0.71 -0.87 9.30
C LEU A 14 0.58 -0.34 10.73
N ALA A 15 1.55 0.47 11.17
CA ALA A 15 1.46 1.23 12.42
C ALA A 15 1.75 2.71 12.19
N PHE A 16 0.85 3.58 12.66
CA PHE A 16 1.04 5.02 12.64
C PHE A 16 1.53 5.51 14.00
N GLY A 17 2.38 6.53 14.00
CA GLY A 17 2.84 7.14 15.24
C GLY A 17 4.01 8.10 15.06
N PRO A 18 4.55 8.62 16.19
CA PRO A 18 5.73 9.46 16.16
C PRO A 18 6.95 8.71 15.64
N GLU A 19 7.78 9.38 14.83
CA GLU A 19 8.98 8.81 14.19
C GLU A 19 9.86 8.03 15.18
N LYS A 20 10.17 8.62 16.34
CA LYS A 20 11.03 8.00 17.36
C LYS A 20 10.46 6.67 17.84
N GLY A 21 9.16 6.58 18.05
CA GLY A 21 8.51 5.35 18.50
C GLY A 21 8.56 4.25 17.44
N LEU A 22 8.31 4.61 16.18
CA LEU A 22 8.35 3.67 15.06
C LEU A 22 9.79 3.17 14.78
N ARG A 23 10.80 4.05 14.85
CA ARG A 23 12.21 3.63 14.73
C ARG A 23 12.63 2.63 15.81
N LEU A 24 12.20 2.85 17.06
CA LEU A 24 12.45 1.88 18.13
C LEU A 24 11.80 0.52 17.85
N GLN A 25 10.63 0.48 17.20
CA GLN A 25 10.04 -0.80 16.75
C GLN A 25 10.89 -1.44 15.65
N GLN A 26 11.36 -0.65 14.68
CA GLN A 26 12.22 -1.13 13.60
C GLN A 26 13.53 -1.74 14.13
N GLU A 27 14.18 -1.08 15.10
CA GLU A 27 15.40 -1.58 15.76
C GLU A 27 15.15 -2.85 16.60
N LYS A 28 13.96 -2.95 17.22
CA LYS A 28 13.59 -4.07 18.08
C LYS A 28 13.31 -5.36 17.29
N TYR A 29 12.87 -5.25 16.04
CA TYR A 29 12.50 -6.39 15.19
C TYR A 29 13.31 -6.38 13.88
N PRO A 30 14.64 -6.55 13.95
CA PRO A 30 15.52 -6.47 12.78
C PRO A 30 15.34 -7.64 11.80
N ASP A 31 14.67 -8.70 12.23
CA ASP A 31 14.29 -9.87 11.43
C ASP A 31 13.05 -9.64 10.55
N ARG A 32 12.39 -8.48 10.70
CA ARG A 32 11.18 -8.10 9.95
C ARG A 32 11.54 -7.17 8.80
N ASP A 33 10.82 -7.26 7.69
CA ASP A 33 10.89 -6.27 6.61
C ASP A 33 10.07 -5.03 6.96
N LEU A 34 10.66 -4.19 7.82
CA LEU A 34 10.05 -2.97 8.34
C LEU A 34 10.55 -1.74 7.58
N LYS A 35 9.60 -1.00 6.98
CA LYS A 35 9.87 0.22 6.22
C LYS A 35 9.19 1.41 6.88
N LEU A 36 10.01 2.35 7.34
CA LEU A 36 9.52 3.61 7.86
C LEU A 36 9.25 4.58 6.71
N LEU A 37 8.03 5.08 6.65
CA LEU A 37 7.55 6.02 5.66
C LEU A 37 7.14 7.33 6.37
N LYS A 38 7.39 8.46 5.71
CA LYS A 38 7.00 9.80 6.13
C LYS A 38 5.90 10.33 5.23
N SER A 39 4.87 10.94 5.79
CA SER A 39 3.81 11.53 4.98
C SER A 39 4.32 12.74 4.21
N VAL A 40 3.87 12.87 2.96
CA VAL A 40 4.19 13.99 2.08
C VAL A 40 3.42 15.25 2.48
N THR A 41 2.24 15.10 3.06
CA THR A 41 1.34 16.23 3.41
C THR A 41 1.41 16.66 4.87
N ASP A 42 2.04 15.86 5.73
CA ASP A 42 2.16 16.15 7.16
C ASP A 42 3.50 15.64 7.70
N GLU A 43 4.41 16.59 7.98
CA GLU A 43 5.78 16.28 8.39
C GLU A 43 5.89 15.50 9.72
N ASN A 44 4.83 15.51 10.53
CA ASN A 44 4.79 14.83 11.82
C ASN A 44 4.13 13.45 11.74
N LYS A 45 3.60 13.06 10.57
CA LYS A 45 2.98 11.75 10.36
C LYS A 45 3.98 10.77 9.76
N PHE A 46 4.17 9.67 10.48
CA PHE A 46 4.96 8.54 10.03
C PHE A 46 4.14 7.26 10.09
N LEU A 47 4.52 6.34 9.23
CA LEU A 47 3.94 5.01 9.10
C LEU A 47 5.07 3.98 9.08
N LEU A 48 4.92 2.90 9.82
CA LEU A 48 5.78 1.73 9.71
C LEU A 48 5.00 0.63 8.99
N LEU A 49 5.52 0.23 7.83
CA LEU A 49 4.99 -0.86 7.02
C LEU A 49 5.79 -2.13 7.29
N ASP A 50 5.10 -3.21 7.60
CA ASP A 50 5.64 -4.57 7.75
C ASP A 50 5.13 -5.44 6.60
N SER A 51 6.02 -5.87 5.71
CA SER A 51 5.75 -6.79 4.60
C SER A 51 6.37 -8.17 4.83
N SER A 52 6.74 -8.53 6.06
CA SER A 52 7.49 -9.75 6.33
C SER A 52 6.67 -11.06 6.28
N ASN A 53 5.37 -11.01 5.93
CA ASN A 53 4.42 -12.12 5.98
C ASN A 53 4.26 -12.79 7.36
N GLN A 54 4.78 -12.19 8.43
CA GLN A 54 4.67 -12.71 9.78
C GLN A 54 3.50 -12.06 10.54
N LYS A 55 3.11 -12.68 11.66
CA LYS A 55 2.12 -12.07 12.55
C LYS A 55 2.61 -10.69 13.02
N SER A 56 1.74 -9.70 12.91
CA SER A 56 2.00 -8.31 13.31
C SER A 56 2.56 -8.21 14.73
N VAL A 57 3.62 -7.42 14.88
CA VAL A 57 4.19 -7.04 16.18
C VAL A 57 3.56 -5.76 16.75
N PHE A 58 2.69 -5.11 15.97
CA PHE A 58 2.03 -3.86 16.33
C PHE A 58 0.80 -4.12 17.21
N HIS A 59 0.79 -3.57 18.43
CA HIS A 59 -0.33 -3.76 19.36
C HIS A 59 -1.65 -3.15 18.86
N ALA A 60 -1.58 -2.03 18.12
CA ALA A 60 -2.74 -1.30 17.59
C ALA A 60 -2.61 -1.06 16.06
N GLY A 61 -1.93 -1.96 15.36
CA GLY A 61 -1.74 -1.86 13.91
C GLY A 61 -2.98 -2.20 13.10
N LEU A 62 -2.99 -1.75 11.85
CA LEU A 62 -3.91 -2.22 10.82
C LEU A 62 -3.27 -3.41 10.12
N ASN A 63 -4.00 -4.53 10.02
CA ASN A 63 -3.49 -5.75 9.39
C ASN A 63 -4.34 -6.09 8.18
N TYR A 64 -3.67 -6.48 7.10
CA TYR A 64 -4.29 -6.76 5.84
C TYR A 64 -3.79 -8.09 5.24
N GLU A 65 -4.69 -8.73 4.51
CA GLU A 65 -4.38 -9.88 3.66
C GLU A 65 -4.33 -9.42 2.20
N THR A 66 -3.29 -9.84 1.49
CA THR A 66 -3.15 -9.59 0.05
C THR A 66 -4.18 -10.39 -0.74
N ARG A 67 -4.77 -9.73 -1.73
CA ARG A 67 -5.73 -10.28 -2.69
C ARG A 67 -5.15 -10.34 -4.08
N HIS A 68 -4.39 -9.31 -4.44
CA HIS A 68 -3.69 -9.22 -5.70
C HIS A 68 -2.34 -8.54 -5.46
N GLU A 69 -1.33 -9.04 -6.15
CA GLU A 69 0.02 -8.51 -6.19
C GLU A 69 0.37 -8.31 -7.66
N ILE A 70 0.74 -7.08 -8.04
CA ILE A 70 1.02 -6.69 -9.42
C ILE A 70 2.40 -6.05 -9.50
N GLY A 71 3.18 -6.50 -10.48
CA GLY A 71 4.55 -6.04 -10.71
C GLY A 71 5.57 -6.85 -9.92
N GLU A 72 6.82 -6.39 -9.93
CA GLU A 72 7.88 -6.96 -9.13
C GLU A 72 7.96 -6.23 -7.79
N GLU A 73 8.19 -6.98 -6.70
CA GLU A 73 8.29 -6.41 -5.37
C GLU A 73 9.36 -5.30 -5.33
N THR A 74 8.92 -4.06 -5.25
CA THR A 74 9.79 -2.91 -5.07
C THR A 74 9.18 -1.92 -4.10
N TRP A 75 10.01 -1.51 -3.16
CA TRP A 75 9.65 -0.60 -2.08
C TRP A 75 10.42 0.73 -2.18
N GLN A 76 10.93 1.03 -3.37
CA GLN A 76 11.61 2.28 -3.67
C GLN A 76 10.73 3.10 -4.60
N GLY A 77 10.30 4.26 -4.11
CA GLY A 77 9.46 5.18 -4.88
C GLY A 77 8.55 6.02 -3.99
N PHE A 78 7.57 6.63 -4.66
CA PHE A 78 6.49 7.38 -4.04
C PHE A 78 5.33 6.44 -3.70
N TYR A 79 4.85 6.48 -2.46
CA TYR A 79 3.83 5.56 -1.98
C TYR A 79 2.46 6.23 -2.00
N GLU A 80 1.49 5.55 -2.61
CA GLU A 80 0.08 5.90 -2.50
C GLU A 80 -0.68 4.81 -1.75
N PHE A 81 -1.37 5.23 -0.69
CA PHE A 81 -2.28 4.41 0.10
C PHE A 81 -3.69 4.89 -0.18
N ARG A 82 -4.44 4.09 -0.95
CA ARG A 82 -5.82 4.38 -1.30
C ARG A 82 -6.77 3.43 -0.61
N TYR A 83 -7.61 3.99 0.25
CA TYR A 83 -8.59 3.26 1.03
C TYR A 83 -9.96 3.36 0.37
N PHE A 84 -10.65 2.23 0.28
CA PHE A 84 -12.01 2.16 -0.25
C PHE A 84 -12.84 1.09 0.45
N THR A 85 -14.16 1.28 0.44
CA THR A 85 -15.17 0.36 0.95
C THR A 85 -15.96 -0.21 -0.22
N LEU A 86 -15.94 -1.54 -0.38
CA LEU A 86 -16.56 -2.22 -1.52
C LEU A 86 -17.75 -3.07 -1.10
N GLY A 87 -18.91 -2.79 -1.68
CA GLY A 87 -20.02 -3.73 -1.73
C GLY A 87 -19.74 -4.93 -2.65
N THR A 88 -20.63 -5.93 -2.68
CA THR A 88 -20.42 -7.17 -3.44
C THR A 88 -20.14 -6.92 -4.94
N GLN A 89 -20.98 -6.15 -5.63
CA GLN A 89 -20.79 -5.86 -7.06
C GLN A 89 -19.49 -5.10 -7.37
N GLN A 90 -19.06 -4.24 -6.45
CA GLN A 90 -17.82 -3.46 -6.62
C GLN A 90 -16.57 -4.33 -6.49
N LYS A 91 -16.64 -5.46 -5.76
CA LYS A 91 -15.52 -6.41 -5.66
C LYS A 91 -15.23 -7.07 -7.00
N ASP A 92 -16.27 -7.50 -7.71
CA ASP A 92 -16.12 -8.11 -9.05
C ASP A 92 -15.58 -7.09 -10.06
N LEU A 93 -16.02 -5.84 -9.95
CA LEU A 93 -15.50 -4.75 -10.78
C LEU A 93 -14.02 -4.47 -10.48
N LEU A 94 -13.62 -4.39 -9.21
CA LEU A 94 -12.21 -4.22 -8.83
C LEU A 94 -11.37 -5.37 -9.38
N ALA A 95 -11.79 -6.62 -9.18
CA ALA A 95 -11.10 -7.79 -9.69
C ALA A 95 -10.92 -7.72 -11.22
N SER A 96 -11.95 -7.30 -11.94
CA SER A 96 -11.90 -7.13 -13.40
C SER A 96 -10.93 -6.02 -13.85
N ILE A 97 -10.80 -4.94 -13.07
CA ILE A 97 -9.83 -3.87 -13.34
C ILE A 97 -8.41 -4.39 -13.11
N VAL A 98 -8.19 -5.01 -11.94
CA VAL A 98 -6.89 -5.52 -11.52
C VAL A 98 -6.38 -6.64 -12.43
N GLN A 99 -7.26 -7.51 -12.91
CA GLN A 99 -6.91 -8.56 -13.86
C GLN A 99 -6.32 -7.98 -15.17
N LYS A 100 -6.73 -6.78 -15.60
CA LYS A 100 -6.12 -6.13 -16.77
C LYS A 100 -4.69 -5.67 -16.50
N TRP A 101 -4.38 -5.34 -15.24
CA TRP A 101 -3.05 -4.97 -14.81
C TRP A 101 -2.16 -6.21 -14.68
N GLU A 102 -2.65 -7.29 -14.06
CA GLU A 102 -1.95 -8.57 -13.95
C GLU A 102 -1.55 -9.15 -15.31
N ASN A 103 -2.38 -8.95 -16.34
CA ASN A 103 -2.09 -9.38 -17.71
C ASN A 103 -1.27 -8.35 -18.53
N ASN A 104 -0.69 -7.34 -17.88
CA ASN A 104 0.14 -6.30 -18.50
C ASN A 104 -0.53 -5.47 -19.62
N TYR A 105 -1.86 -5.44 -19.70
CA TYR A 105 -2.56 -4.72 -20.76
C TYR A 105 -2.75 -3.23 -20.46
N GLN A 106 -2.97 -2.89 -19.19
CA GLN A 106 -3.36 -1.53 -18.78
C GLN A 106 -2.69 -1.11 -17.47
N ILE A 107 -1.43 -1.50 -17.28
CA ILE A 107 -0.65 -1.03 -16.13
C ILE A 107 -0.41 0.49 -16.30
N PRO A 108 -0.75 1.30 -15.29
CA PRO A 108 -0.46 2.73 -15.31
C PRO A 108 1.03 3.02 -15.54
N ALA A 109 1.34 4.01 -16.37
CA ALA A 109 2.72 4.45 -16.57
C ALA A 109 3.34 4.88 -15.21
N GLY A 110 4.57 4.44 -14.96
CA GLY A 110 5.30 4.75 -13.73
C GLY A 110 4.87 3.95 -12.49
N LEU A 111 3.80 3.13 -12.56
CA LEU A 111 3.49 2.18 -11.48
C LEU A 111 4.56 1.09 -11.45
N ARG A 112 5.21 0.90 -10.31
CA ARG A 112 6.27 -0.12 -10.13
C ARG A 112 5.75 -1.37 -9.45
N TYR A 113 4.92 -1.18 -8.43
CA TYR A 113 4.39 -2.26 -7.59
C TYR A 113 3.03 -1.88 -7.03
N SER A 114 2.11 -2.84 -6.97
CA SER A 114 0.77 -2.63 -6.43
C SER A 114 0.31 -3.84 -5.62
N LEU A 115 -0.23 -3.57 -4.43
CA LEU A 115 -0.92 -4.55 -3.61
C LEU A 115 -2.38 -4.14 -3.43
N ILE A 116 -3.29 -5.08 -3.68
CA ILE A 116 -4.69 -4.98 -3.25
C ILE A 116 -4.83 -5.76 -1.96
N LEU A 117 -5.13 -5.03 -0.90
CA LEU A 117 -5.14 -5.50 0.48
C LEU A 117 -6.56 -5.45 1.03
N ARG A 118 -6.98 -6.48 1.76
CA ARG A 118 -8.27 -6.52 2.47
C ARG A 118 -8.02 -6.48 3.97
N ASP A 119 -8.73 -5.60 4.69
CA ASP A 119 -8.65 -5.52 6.15
C ASP A 119 -9.12 -6.84 6.79
N GLU A 120 -8.31 -7.40 7.70
CA GLU A 120 -8.60 -8.68 8.37
C GLU A 120 -9.87 -8.62 9.24
N LYS A 121 -10.18 -7.46 9.81
CA LYS A 121 -11.31 -7.26 10.73
C LYS A 121 -12.55 -6.74 10.01
N LYS A 122 -12.38 -6.05 8.87
CA LYS A 122 -13.45 -5.40 8.11
C LYS A 122 -13.45 -5.86 6.65
N ASN A 123 -14.20 -6.92 6.38
CA ASN A 123 -14.30 -7.59 5.08
C ASN A 123 -14.77 -6.74 3.86
N LEU A 124 -15.29 -5.52 4.09
CA LEU A 124 -15.63 -4.57 3.03
C LEU A 124 -14.57 -3.46 2.85
N GLN A 125 -13.60 -3.35 3.76
CA GLN A 125 -12.55 -2.33 3.69
C GLN A 125 -11.32 -2.89 3.01
N TYR A 126 -10.83 -2.11 2.06
CA TYR A 126 -9.68 -2.45 1.24
C TYR A 126 -8.70 -1.27 1.23
N LEU A 127 -7.45 -1.63 0.99
CA LEU A 127 -6.35 -0.71 0.75
C LEU A 127 -5.70 -1.13 -0.57
N MET A 128 -5.60 -0.20 -1.50
CA MET A 128 -4.66 -0.31 -2.61
C MET A 128 -3.39 0.43 -2.20
N LEU A 129 -2.29 -0.31 -2.18
CA LEU A 129 -0.96 0.21 -1.89
C LEU A 129 -0.15 0.19 -3.16
N ASN A 130 0.11 1.37 -3.71
CA ASN A 130 0.90 1.53 -4.92
C ASN A 130 2.26 2.15 -4.60
N VAL A 131 3.31 1.65 -5.26
CA VAL A 131 4.63 2.28 -5.31
C VAL A 131 4.88 2.77 -6.73
N TRP A 132 5.01 4.09 -6.84
CA TRP A 132 5.19 4.82 -8.09
C TRP A 132 6.65 5.24 -8.27
N ASN A 133 7.07 5.42 -9.51
CA ASN A 133 8.35 6.05 -9.85
C ASN A 133 8.45 7.47 -9.25
N SER A 134 7.37 8.25 -9.34
CA SER A 134 7.31 9.63 -8.86
C SER A 134 5.89 10.05 -8.46
N GLU A 135 5.78 11.16 -7.72
CA GLU A 135 4.50 11.82 -7.45
C GLU A 135 3.78 12.24 -8.73
N LEU A 136 4.52 12.65 -9.76
CA LEU A 136 3.95 13.08 -11.05
C LEU A 136 3.27 11.92 -11.79
N ASP A 137 3.92 10.74 -11.82
CA ASP A 137 3.32 9.55 -12.44
C ASP A 137 2.00 9.16 -11.77
N PHE A 138 1.95 9.24 -10.43
CA PHE A 138 0.72 9.05 -9.67
C PHE A 138 -0.32 10.10 -10.04
N PHE A 139 0.05 11.39 -10.07
CA PHE A 139 -0.89 12.48 -10.33
C PHE A 139 -1.52 12.36 -11.72
N ASP A 140 -0.71 12.06 -12.74
CA ASP A 140 -1.17 11.86 -14.12
C ASP A 140 -2.18 10.71 -14.20
N TRP A 141 -1.88 9.56 -13.55
CA TRP A 141 -2.83 8.45 -13.47
C TRP A 141 -4.09 8.78 -12.66
N ASN A 142 -3.95 9.45 -11.52
CA ASN A 142 -5.06 9.75 -10.61
C ASN A 142 -6.05 10.74 -11.21
N THR A 143 -5.61 11.63 -12.09
CA THR A 143 -6.45 12.63 -12.76
C THR A 143 -6.98 12.19 -14.12
N ALA A 144 -6.51 11.05 -14.65
CA ALA A 144 -6.99 10.52 -15.93
C ALA A 144 -8.44 10.03 -15.85
N ASP A 145 -9.26 10.38 -16.85
CA ASP A 145 -10.65 9.91 -16.98
C ASP A 145 -10.75 8.38 -17.10
N SER A 146 -9.69 7.73 -17.58
CA SER A 146 -9.60 6.27 -17.69
C SER A 146 -9.41 5.58 -16.33
N ASN A 147 -9.11 6.31 -15.26
CA ASN A 147 -8.88 5.72 -13.94
C ASN A 147 -10.19 5.31 -13.26
N GLN A 148 -10.58 4.07 -13.51
CA GLN A 148 -11.78 3.49 -12.94
C GLN A 148 -11.70 3.27 -11.42
N ILE A 149 -10.51 3.27 -10.80
CA ILE A 149 -10.39 3.07 -9.34
C ILE A 149 -10.99 4.25 -8.55
N ASN A 150 -11.01 5.46 -9.14
CA ASN A 150 -11.57 6.66 -8.52
C ASN A 150 -13.08 6.59 -8.23
N GLN A 151 -13.79 5.61 -8.81
CA GLN A 151 -15.22 5.43 -8.56
C GLN A 151 -15.53 4.81 -7.18
N PHE A 152 -14.53 4.22 -6.52
CA PHE A 152 -14.73 3.54 -5.25
C PHE A 152 -14.67 4.54 -4.08
N GLY A 153 -15.75 4.60 -3.30
CA GLY A 153 -15.84 5.44 -2.11
C GLY A 153 -15.15 4.84 -0.89
N TYR A 154 -15.00 5.64 0.17
CA TYR A 154 -14.51 5.19 1.47
C TYR A 154 -15.48 5.56 2.60
N ASN A 155 -15.96 4.56 3.33
CA ASN A 155 -17.08 4.68 4.26
C ASN A 155 -18.30 5.29 3.56
N GLU A 156 -18.83 6.39 4.09
CA GLU A 156 -19.98 7.10 3.53
C GLU A 156 -19.57 8.11 2.43
N ASN A 157 -18.27 8.30 2.19
CA ASN A 157 -17.79 9.24 1.18
C ASN A 157 -17.83 8.59 -0.21
N LYS A 158 -18.24 9.37 -1.22
CA LYS A 158 -18.26 8.94 -2.63
C LYS A 158 -16.87 8.83 -3.27
N LYS A 159 -15.84 9.36 -2.62
CA LYS A 159 -14.46 9.33 -3.09
C LYS A 159 -13.61 8.46 -2.16
N PRO A 160 -12.54 7.84 -2.67
CA PRO A 160 -11.61 7.12 -1.83
C PRO A 160 -10.85 8.10 -0.93
N TYR A 161 -10.36 7.60 0.20
CA TYR A 161 -9.38 8.34 0.99
C TYR A 161 -7.99 7.97 0.49
N ILE A 162 -7.16 8.96 0.17
CA ILE A 162 -5.82 8.76 -0.38
C ILE A 162 -4.81 9.44 0.56
N ALA A 163 -3.76 8.71 0.92
CA ALA A 163 -2.63 9.24 1.67
C ALA A 163 -1.33 8.93 0.93
N HIS A 164 -0.40 9.88 0.97
CA HIS A 164 0.88 9.79 0.26
C HIS A 164 2.04 9.77 1.24
N PHE A 165 3.01 8.92 0.93
CA PHE A 165 4.21 8.75 1.74
C PHE A 165 5.45 8.59 0.88
N GLU A 166 6.59 8.85 1.48
CA GLU A 166 7.91 8.57 0.92
C GLU A 166 8.75 7.84 1.97
N PRO A 167 9.80 7.10 1.57
CA PRO A 167 10.75 6.54 2.51
C PRO A 167 11.28 7.61 3.47
N ALA A 168 11.16 7.37 4.78
CA ALA A 168 11.69 8.29 5.76
C ALA A 168 13.23 8.35 5.62
N PRO A 169 13.84 9.54 5.71
CA PRO A 169 15.29 9.66 5.61
C PRO A 169 15.96 8.82 6.70
N ALA A 170 17.09 8.18 6.37
CA ALA A 170 17.93 7.56 7.39
C ALA A 170 18.39 8.63 8.39
N LYS A 171 18.44 8.29 9.69
CA LYS A 171 19.11 9.17 10.65
C LYS A 171 20.60 9.14 10.34
N ARG A 172 21.16 10.33 10.11
CA ARG A 172 22.61 10.56 10.05
C ARG A 172 23.22 10.48 11.45
#